data_AF-A0A1Y4QR68-F1
#
_entry.id   AF-A0A1Y4QR68-F1
#
_cell.length_a   1.000
_cell.length_b   1.000
_cell.length_c   1.000
_cell.angle_alpha   90.00
_cell.angle_beta   90.00
_cell.angle_gamma   90.00
#
_symmetry.space_group_name_H-M   'P 1'
#
loop_
_entity.id
_entity.type
_entity.pdbx_description
1 polymer ?
#
loop_
_entity_poly.entity_id
_entity_poly.type
_entity_poly.pdbx_seq_one_letter_code
_entity_poly.pdbx_strand_id
1 'polypeptide(L)' 'MNNTQKIIRLIKRTREFEAEPYFWQEKELFQHDFDIEMVVETFQEEYDATFRFEGSGYELYLAIQKWFEKNIG' A
#
# COMPACT_ATOMS: atom_id res chain seq x y z
N MET A 1 -13.95 1.33 10.94
CA MET A 1 -13.05 0.84 9.87
C MET A 1 -11.68 0.69 10.49
N ASN A 2 -11.13 -0.54 10.52
CA ASN A 2 -9.79 -0.79 11.06
C ASN A 2 -8.70 -0.29 10.09
N ASN A 3 -7.44 -0.30 10.52
CA ASN A 3 -6.34 0.22 9.69
C ASN A 3 -6.14 -0.60 8.42
N THR A 4 -6.28 -1.92 8.48
CA THR A 4 -6.26 -2.80 7.29
C THR A 4 -7.25 -2.31 6.22
N GLN A 5 -8.51 -2.09 6.58
CA GLN A 5 -9.55 -1.62 5.64
C GLN A 5 -9.26 -0.22 5.11
N LYS A 6 -8.67 0.68 5.92
CA LYS A 6 -8.25 2.01 5.46
C LYS A 6 -7.15 1.92 4.41
N ILE A 7 -6.14 1.07 4.65
CA ILE A 7 -5.01 0.87 3.73
C ILE A 7 -5.49 0.22 2.42
N ILE A 8 -6.33 -0.81 2.49
CA ILE A 8 -6.93 -1.44 1.29
C ILE A 8 -7.68 -0.41 0.46
N ARG A 9 -8.52 0.42 1.11
CA ARG A 9 -9.27 1.47 0.41
C ARG A 9 -8.35 2.53 -0.19
N LEU A 10 -7.25 2.87 0.49
CA LEU A 10 -6.24 3.77 -0.02
C LEU A 10 -5.62 3.22 -1.31
N ILE A 11 -5.11 1.98 -1.28
CA ILE A 11 -4.51 1.30 -2.46
C ILE A 11 -5.47 1.32 -3.66
N LYS A 12 -6.71 0.89 -3.45
CA LYS A 12 -7.73 0.84 -4.53
C LYS A 12 -8.03 2.22 -5.12
N ARG A 13 -8.13 3.24 -4.26
CA ARG A 13 -8.39 4.62 -4.71
C ARG A 13 -7.20 5.23 -5.42
N THR A 14 -5.98 4.99 -4.94
CA THR A 14 -4.77 5.42 -5.63
C THR A 14 -4.73 4.85 -7.04
N ARG A 15 -5.17 3.58 -7.22
CA ARG A 15 -5.22 2.94 -8.53
C ARG A 15 -6.28 3.54 -9.44
N GLU A 16 -7.48 3.75 -8.90
CA GLU A 16 -8.64 4.26 -9.61
C GLU A 16 -8.45 5.71 -10.09
N PHE A 17 -7.81 6.55 -9.27
CA PHE A 17 -7.69 7.98 -9.52
C PHE A 17 -6.29 8.45 -9.93
N GLU A 18 -5.33 7.52 -10.11
CA GLU A 18 -3.91 7.84 -10.41
C GLU A 18 -3.36 8.90 -9.45
N ALA A 19 -3.53 8.61 -8.16
CA ALA A 19 -3.44 9.58 -7.07
C ALA A 19 -2.35 9.21 -6.06
N GLU A 20 -1.18 8.81 -6.55
CA GLU A 20 -0.01 8.36 -5.76
C GLU A 20 0.40 9.38 -4.68
N PRO A 21 0.31 10.70 -4.90
CA PRO A 21 0.60 11.67 -3.86
C PRO A 21 -0.26 11.58 -2.60
N TYR A 22 -1.46 11.01 -2.69
CA TYR A 22 -2.30 10.76 -1.52
C TYR A 22 -1.82 9.56 -0.70
N PHE A 23 -1.17 8.57 -1.33
CA PHE A 23 -0.60 7.44 -0.62
C PHE A 23 0.48 7.90 0.38
N TRP A 24 1.33 8.84 -0.02
CA TRP A 24 2.42 9.35 0.84
C TRP A 24 1.94 10.07 2.10
N GLN A 25 0.73 10.65 2.06
CA GLN A 25 0.15 11.39 3.19
C GLN A 25 -0.32 10.46 4.31
N GLU A 26 -0.62 9.20 4.00
CA GLU A 26 -1.23 8.24 4.91
C GLU A 26 -0.22 7.31 5.59
N LYS A 27 1.06 7.73 5.65
CA LYS A 27 2.16 6.98 6.28
C LYS A 27 1.85 6.48 7.69
N GLU A 28 1.04 7.22 8.46
CA GLU A 28 0.71 6.90 9.84
C GLU A 28 -0.11 5.60 9.94
N LEU A 29 -0.92 5.26 8.92
CA LEU A 29 -1.68 4.01 8.90
C LEU A 29 -0.77 2.78 8.98
N PHE A 30 0.44 2.89 8.45
CA PHE A 30 1.43 1.82 8.38
C PHE A 30 2.32 1.72 9.63
N GLN A 31 2.18 2.66 10.57
CA GLN A 31 2.90 2.65 11.86
C GLN A 31 2.10 2.00 12.99
N HIS A 32 0.87 1.57 12.71
CA HIS A 32 -0.04 0.94 13.65
C HIS A 32 -0.31 -0.52 13.26
N ASP A 33 -1.00 -1.26 14.12
CA ASP A 33 -1.37 -2.65 13.82
C ASP A 33 -2.36 -2.72 12.63
N PHE A 34 -1.99 -3.53 11.65
CA PHE A 34 -2.84 -3.94 10.52
C PHE A 34 -2.37 -5.30 10.01
N ASP A 35 -3.18 -5.89 9.13
CA ASP A 35 -2.90 -7.17 8.50
C ASP A 35 -2.01 -6.96 7.27
N ILE A 36 -0.72 -7.25 7.41
CA ILE A 36 0.27 -7.09 6.35
C ILE A 36 -0.03 -8.01 5.16
N GLU A 37 -0.41 -9.26 5.42
CA GLU A 37 -0.67 -10.26 4.39
C GLU A 37 -1.82 -9.80 3.49
N MET A 38 -2.93 -9.37 4.11
CA MET A 38 -4.10 -8.88 3.37
C MET A 38 -3.81 -7.61 2.55
N VAL A 39 -2.95 -6.72 3.05
CA VAL A 39 -2.53 -5.52 2.29
C VAL A 39 -1.64 -5.90 1.11
N VAL A 40 -0.73 -6.86 1.29
CA VAL A 40 0.13 -7.38 0.21
C VAL A 40 -0.70 -8.06 -0.87
N GLU A 41 -1.68 -8.88 -0.50
CA GLU A 41 -2.63 -9.50 -1.44
C GLU A 41 -3.40 -8.44 -2.23
N THR A 42 -3.93 -7.43 -1.55
CA THR A 42 -4.63 -6.33 -2.22
C THR A 42 -3.73 -5.59 -3.20
N PHE A 43 -2.48 -5.32 -2.81
CA PHE A 43 -1.53 -4.67 -3.72
C PHE A 43 -1.19 -5.53 -4.93
N GLN A 44 -1.11 -6.86 -4.75
CA GLN A 44 -0.91 -7.81 -5.84
C GLN A 44 -2.07 -7.80 -6.85
N GLU A 45 -3.30 -7.73 -6.36
CA GLU A 45 -4.50 -7.68 -7.20
C GLU A 45 -4.60 -6.37 -8.02
N GLU A 46 -4.28 -5.24 -7.40
CA GLU A 46 -4.53 -3.92 -8.00
C GLU A 46 -3.35 -3.41 -8.87
N TYR A 47 -2.11 -3.82 -8.56
CA TYR A 47 -0.90 -3.27 -9.19
C TYR A 47 0.07 -4.32 -9.72
N ASP A 48 0.50 -5.29 -8.91
CA ASP A 48 1.59 -6.20 -9.28
C ASP A 48 1.45 -7.58 -8.64
N ALA A 49 0.90 -8.54 -9.39
CA ALA A 49 0.70 -9.92 -8.96
C ALA A 49 1.98 -10.64 -8.51
N THR A 50 3.16 -10.11 -8.85
CA THR A 50 4.47 -10.67 -8.48
C THR A 50 5.07 -10.01 -7.24
N PHE A 51 4.43 -8.97 -6.69
CA PHE A 51 4.92 -8.26 -5.51
C PHE A 51 5.03 -9.21 -4.31
N ARG A 52 6.23 -9.30 -3.71
CA ARG A 52 6.49 -10.09 -2.51
C ARG A 52 7.06 -9.19 -1.44
N PHE A 53 6.61 -9.38 -0.20
CA PHE A 53 7.05 -8.57 0.91
C PHE A 53 7.04 -9.38 2.21
N GLU A 54 8.10 -9.21 3.00
CA GLU A 54 8.21 -9.66 4.38
C GLU A 54 8.86 -8.52 5.17
N GLY A 55 8.32 -8.19 6.35
CA GLY A 55 8.82 -7.09 7.17
C GLY A 55 7.73 -6.44 8.00
N SER A 56 8.04 -5.28 8.55
CA SER A 56 7.11 -4.45 9.32
C SER A 56 6.16 -3.65 8.44
N GLY A 57 5.10 -3.11 9.06
CA GLY A 57 4.14 -2.27 8.34
C GLY A 57 4.76 -1.02 7.72
N TYR A 58 5.69 -0.37 8.42
CA TYR A 58 6.39 0.80 7.88
C TYR A 58 7.32 0.44 6.72
N GLU A 59 7.98 -0.73 6.77
CA GLU A 59 8.77 -1.22 5.64
C GLU A 59 7.89 -1.55 4.43
N LEU A 60 6.66 -2.03 4.63
CA LEU A 60 5.70 -2.26 3.56
C LEU A 60 5.32 -0.94 2.87
N TYR A 61 5.06 0.11 3.65
CA TYR A 61 4.82 1.46 3.13
C TYR A 61 5.95 1.92 2.21
N LEU A 62 7.20 1.78 2.67
CA LEU A 62 8.37 2.16 1.88
C LEU A 62 8.52 1.31 0.61
N ALA A 63 8.23 0.01 0.69
CA ALA A 63 8.29 -0.88 -0.45
C ALA A 63 7.25 -0.51 -1.53
N ILE A 64 6.01 -0.22 -1.12
CA ILE A 64 4.95 0.23 -2.03
C ILE A 64 5.28 1.62 -2.62
N GLN A 65 5.72 2.57 -1.79
CA GLN A 65 6.13 3.89 -2.26
C GLN A 65 7.23 3.79 -3.33
N LYS A 66 8.28 3.00 -3.07
CA LYS A 66 9.37 2.77 -4.01
C LYS A 66 8.89 2.10 -5.30
N TRP A 67 7.90 1.21 -5.20
CA TRP A 67 7.29 0.60 -6.37
C TRP A 67 6.56 1.66 -7.22
N PHE A 68 5.78 2.56 -6.60
CA PHE A 68 5.12 3.65 -7.33
C PHE A 68 6.12 4.56 -8.02
N GLU A 69 7.17 5.02 -7.30
CA GLU A 69 8.22 5.87 -7.87
C GLU A 69 8.94 5.23 -9.06
N LYS A 70 9.06 3.90 -9.09
CA LYS A 70 9.72 3.16 -10.17
C LYS A 70 8.84 2.89 -11.39
N ASN A 71 7.53 2.67 -11.19
CA ASN A 71 6.65 2.12 -12.22
C ASN A 71 5.57 3.08 -12.73
N ILE A 72 5.20 4.10 -11.94
CA ILE A 72 4.15 5.07 -12.30
C ILE A 72 4.73 6.47 -12.54
N GLY A 73 5.98 6.71 -12.10
CA GLY A 73 6.72 7.96 -12.34
C GLY A 73 6.99 8.26 -13.82
#